data_AF-A0A957FBZ4-F1
#
_entry.id   AF-A0A957FBZ4-F1
#
_cell.length_a   1.000
_cell.length_b   1.000
_cell.length_c   1.000
_cell.angle_alpha   90.00
_cell.angle_beta   90.00
_cell.angle_gamma   90.00
#
_symmetry.space_group_name_H-M   'P 1'
#
loop_
_entity.id
_entity.type
_entity.pdbx_description
1 polymer ?
#
loop_
_entity_poly.entity_id
_entity_poly.type
_entity_poly.pdbx_seq_one_letter_code
_entity_poly.pdbx_strand_id
1 'polypeptide(L)'
;MDKAKLIGLLILALMLLAACGGGDAEVRANSSGADAAAEAVVSSGDPQAGEAKFNEVCIACHGAGGVGVEGLGKPFTTSEFVHGQTDEALLAFIKTGRPIGDPANTT
;
A
#
# COMPACT_ATOMS: atom_id res chain seq x y z
N MET A 1 -22.14 -5.09 48.43
CA MET A 1 -22.60 -5.15 47.02
C MET A 1 -22.72 -6.61 46.62
N ASP A 2 -23.94 -7.05 46.27
CA ASP A 2 -24.20 -8.44 45.91
C ASP A 2 -23.49 -8.83 44.62
N LYS A 3 -22.91 -10.04 44.55
CA LYS A 3 -22.18 -10.55 43.39
C LYS A 3 -22.99 -10.46 42.08
N ALA A 4 -24.32 -10.62 42.18
CA ALA A 4 -25.24 -10.45 41.05
C ALA A 4 -25.26 -9.02 40.50
N LYS A 5 -25.11 -8.01 41.38
CA LYS A 5 -25.07 -6.59 41.00
C LYS A 5 -23.74 -6.20 40.35
N LEU A 6 -22.64 -6.85 40.75
CA LEU A 6 -21.31 -6.66 40.16
C LEU A 6 -21.20 -7.31 38.77
N ILE A 7 -21.76 -8.51 38.59
CA ILE A 7 -21.83 -9.19 37.28
C ILE A 7 -22.75 -8.42 36.32
N GLY A 8 -23.89 -7.91 36.80
CA GLY A 8 -24.78 -7.06 36.00
C GLY A 8 -24.12 -5.76 35.52
N LEU A 9 -23.32 -5.11 36.37
CA LEU A 9 -22.56 -3.91 36.02
C LEU A 9 -21.46 -4.20 34.99
N LEU A 10 -20.79 -5.35 35.09
CA LEU A 10 -19.74 -5.77 34.15
C LEU A 10 -20.29 -6.09 32.75
N ILE A 11 -21.45 -6.76 32.67
CA ILE A 11 -22.10 -7.07 31.40
C ILE A 11 -22.66 -5.81 30.73
N LEU A 12 -23.25 -4.89 31.52
CA LEU A 12 -23.74 -3.61 31.02
C LEU A 12 -22.60 -2.71 30.50
N ALA A 13 -21.45 -2.71 31.19
CA ALA A 13 -20.26 -1.99 30.75
C ALA A 13 -19.68 -2.55 29.45
N LEU A 14 -19.68 -3.88 29.26
CA LEU A 14 -19.17 -4.49 28.03
C LEU A 14 -20.03 -4.16 26.80
N MET A 15 -21.34 -4.00 26.95
CA MET A 15 -22.24 -3.64 25.84
C MET A 15 -22.13 -2.16 25.42
N LEU A 16 -21.65 -1.28 26.31
CA LEU A 16 -21.48 0.15 26.03
C LEU A 16 -20.20 0.47 25.23
N LEU A 17 -19.20 -0.43 25.21
CA LEU A 17 -17.96 -0.22 24.45
C LEU A 17 -18.06 -0.60 22.95
N ALA A 18 -19.15 -1.21 22.50
CA ALA A 18 -19.33 -1.65 21.11
C ALA A 18 -20.18 -0.69 20.24
N ALA A 19 -20.49 0.52 20.72
CA ALA A 19 -21.53 1.37 20.12
C ALA A 19 -21.11 2.82 19.79
N CYS A 20 -19.86 3.10 19.43
CA CYS A 20 -19.51 4.34 18.73
C CYS A 20 -18.19 4.21 17.94
N GLY A 21 -18.24 3.48 16.83
CA GLY A 21 -17.21 3.47 15.79
C GLY A 21 -17.89 3.56 14.43
N GLY A 22 -18.05 4.76 13.90
CA GLY A 22 -18.62 5.01 12.56
C GLY A 22 -19.37 6.33 12.47
N GLY A 23 -18.82 7.30 11.73
CA GLY A 23 -19.44 8.60 11.49
C GLY A 23 -18.51 9.59 10.78
N ASP A 24 -18.11 9.25 9.56
CA ASP A 24 -17.87 10.09 8.38
C ASP A 24 -17.75 11.63 8.61
N ALA A 25 -16.52 12.13 8.61
CA ALA A 25 -16.22 13.56 8.49
C ALA A 25 -15.34 13.81 7.25
N GLU A 26 -16.03 14.15 6.16
CA GLU A 26 -15.70 15.19 5.19
C GLU A 26 -14.37 15.11 4.41
N VAL A 27 -14.42 14.39 3.29
CA VAL A 27 -13.62 14.74 2.11
C VAL A 27 -14.39 15.81 1.31
N ARG A 28 -13.90 17.06 1.36
CA ARG A 28 -14.11 18.03 0.28
C ARG A 28 -12.82 18.77 -0.02
N ALA A 29 -12.28 18.45 -1.18
CA ALA A 29 -11.16 19.10 -1.80
C ALA A 29 -11.55 20.43 -2.48
N ASN A 30 -10.57 21.34 -2.47
CA ASN A 30 -10.14 22.19 -3.59
C ASN A 30 -10.83 23.54 -3.88
N SER A 31 -10.02 24.61 -3.78
CA SER A 31 -9.85 25.66 -4.81
C SER A 31 -8.66 26.55 -4.41
N SER A 32 -7.44 26.35 -4.93
CA SER A 32 -6.90 26.72 -6.25
C SER A 32 -6.30 28.14 -6.33
N GLY A 33 -5.04 28.21 -6.76
CA GLY A 33 -4.28 29.41 -7.12
C GLY A 33 -2.77 29.09 -7.11
N ALA A 34 -2.26 28.41 -8.15
CA ALA A 34 -1.60 29.05 -9.28
C ALA A 34 -0.39 29.89 -8.85
N ASP A 35 0.79 29.26 -8.82
CA ASP A 35 2.02 29.76 -9.44
C ASP A 35 3.17 28.77 -9.22
N ALA A 36 4.13 28.83 -10.15
CA ALA A 36 5.32 27.98 -10.29
C ALA A 36 5.07 26.60 -10.92
N ALA A 37 5.51 26.49 -12.18
CA ALA A 37 6.02 25.26 -12.74
C ALA A 37 6.91 24.60 -11.68
N ALA A 38 6.39 23.54 -11.09
CA ALA A 38 7.14 22.72 -10.17
C ALA A 38 8.26 22.09 -10.99
N GLU A 39 9.49 22.55 -10.78
CA GLU A 39 10.63 21.67 -10.96
C GLU A 39 10.27 20.34 -10.31
N ALA A 40 10.38 19.26 -11.07
CA ALA A 40 10.24 17.93 -10.53
C ALA A 40 11.34 17.77 -9.49
N VAL A 41 11.00 18.06 -8.23
CA VAL A 41 11.74 17.57 -7.09
C VAL A 41 11.71 16.06 -7.22
N VAL A 42 12.80 15.52 -7.76
CA VAL A 42 13.11 14.09 -7.68
C VAL A 42 13.34 13.82 -6.20
N SER A 43 12.24 13.63 -5.48
CA SER A 43 12.28 13.14 -4.11
C SER A 43 12.70 11.70 -4.21
N SER A 44 13.98 11.43 -3.96
CA SER A 44 14.46 10.07 -3.73
C SER A 44 13.51 9.36 -2.77
N GLY A 45 12.98 8.20 -3.15
CA GLY A 45 12.09 7.42 -2.30
C GLY A 45 12.74 7.05 -0.96
N ASP A 46 11.93 6.82 0.06
CA ASP A 46 12.39 6.29 1.36
C ASP A 46 12.65 4.77 1.22
N PRO A 47 13.91 4.30 1.33
CA PRO A 47 14.22 2.88 1.15
C PRO A 47 13.60 1.98 2.22
N GLN A 48 13.49 2.45 3.46
CA GLN A 48 12.90 1.68 4.56
C GLN A 48 11.40 1.51 4.37
N ALA A 49 10.71 2.58 3.96
CA ALA A 49 9.30 2.51 3.60
C ALA A 49 9.08 1.61 2.36
N GLY A 50 9.97 1.68 1.38
CA GLY A 50 9.97 0.82 0.21
C GLY A 50 10.13 -0.66 0.56
N GLU A 51 11.07 -1.00 1.44
CA GLU A 51 11.29 -2.36 1.93
C GLU A 51 10.04 -2.89 2.66
N ALA A 52 9.45 -2.08 3.55
CA ALA A 52 8.22 -2.46 4.24
C ALA A 52 7.09 -2.78 3.25
N LYS A 53 6.91 -1.97 2.20
CA LYS A 53 5.91 -2.21 1.16
C LYS A 53 6.22 -3.42 0.29
N PHE A 54 7.49 -3.63 -0.04
CA PHE A 54 7.92 -4.83 -0.76
C PHE A 54 7.56 -6.10 0.02
N ASN A 55 7.87 -6.11 1.32
CA ASN A 55 7.58 -7.25 2.21
C ASN A 55 6.09 -7.43 2.49
N GLU A 56 5.27 -6.39 2.39
CA GLU A 56 3.81 -6.46 2.57
C GLU A 56 3.11 -7.04 1.33
N VAL A 57 3.53 -6.65 0.13
CA VAL A 57 2.75 -6.90 -1.11
C VAL A 57 3.54 -7.68 -2.16
N CYS A 58 4.76 -7.23 -2.47
CA CYS A 58 5.50 -7.71 -3.63
C CYS A 58 6.13 -9.09 -3.41
N ILE A 59 6.57 -9.36 -2.18
CA ILE A 59 7.30 -10.59 -1.81
C ILE A 59 6.51 -11.86 -2.11
N ALA A 60 5.18 -11.81 -2.06
CA ALA A 60 4.32 -12.96 -2.28
C ALA A 60 4.48 -13.55 -3.69
N CYS A 61 4.76 -12.71 -4.69
CA CYS A 61 4.96 -13.15 -6.07
C CYS A 61 6.43 -13.12 -6.49
N HIS A 62 7.17 -12.11 -6.04
CA HIS A 62 8.55 -11.86 -6.49
C HIS A 62 9.62 -12.45 -5.57
N GLY A 63 9.23 -13.16 -4.50
CA GLY A 63 10.13 -13.89 -3.62
C GLY A 63 10.97 -12.99 -2.70
N ALA A 64 11.62 -13.62 -1.71
CA ALA A 64 12.48 -12.92 -0.77
C ALA A 64 13.62 -12.18 -1.50
N GLY A 65 13.81 -10.90 -1.17
CA GLY A 65 14.81 -10.06 -1.83
C GLY A 65 14.53 -9.74 -3.31
N GLY A 66 13.34 -10.06 -3.82
CA GLY A 66 12.95 -9.76 -5.20
C GLY A 66 13.69 -10.61 -6.23
N VAL A 67 14.13 -11.81 -5.87
CA VAL A 67 14.87 -12.73 -6.76
C VAL A 67 13.97 -13.50 -7.74
N GLY A 68 12.65 -13.30 -7.67
CA GLY A 68 11.66 -13.97 -8.49
C GLY A 68 11.25 -15.34 -7.97
N VAL A 69 10.13 -15.83 -8.48
CA VAL A 69 9.60 -17.18 -8.29
C VAL A 69 9.16 -17.67 -9.67
N GLU A 70 9.73 -18.80 -10.11
CA GLU A 70 9.44 -19.37 -11.43
C GLU A 70 7.94 -19.62 -11.62
N GLY A 71 7.39 -19.17 -12.75
CA GLY A 71 5.98 -19.28 -13.07
C GLY A 71 5.03 -18.36 -12.27
N LEU A 72 5.55 -17.51 -11.38
CA LEU A 72 4.72 -16.62 -10.56
C LEU A 72 5.13 -15.14 -10.69
N GLY A 73 6.40 -14.81 -10.43
CA GLY A 73 6.87 -13.42 -10.47
C GLY A 73 8.32 -13.33 -10.95
N LYS A 74 8.58 -12.42 -11.89
CA LYS A 74 9.93 -12.21 -12.44
C LYS A 74 10.88 -11.60 -11.40
N PRO A 75 12.20 -11.89 -11.45
CA PRO A 75 13.17 -11.21 -10.58
C PRO A 75 13.18 -9.71 -10.83
N PHE A 76 13.32 -8.89 -9.78
CA PHE A 76 13.61 -7.46 -9.90
C PHE A 76 15.10 -7.20 -10.01
N THR A 77 15.93 -7.96 -9.28
CA THR A 77 17.39 -7.76 -9.17
C THR A 77 18.16 -7.99 -10.46
N THR A 78 17.57 -8.70 -11.43
CA THR A 78 18.17 -8.99 -12.74
C THR A 78 17.30 -8.51 -13.90
N SER A 79 16.24 -7.74 -13.61
CA SER A 79 15.30 -7.27 -14.63
C SER A 79 15.87 -6.12 -15.45
N GLU A 80 16.08 -6.34 -16.74
CA GLU A 80 16.40 -5.26 -17.69
C GLU A 80 15.29 -4.21 -17.75
N PHE A 81 14.03 -4.62 -17.62
CA PHE A 81 12.91 -3.69 -17.56
C PHE A 81 13.01 -2.78 -16.33
N VAL A 82 13.21 -3.32 -15.13
CA VAL A 82 13.30 -2.49 -13.92
C VAL A 82 14.50 -1.54 -14.00
N HIS A 83 15.67 -2.03 -14.41
CA HIS A 83 16.90 -1.23 -14.49
C HIS A 83 16.90 -0.20 -15.63
N GLY A 84 16.05 -0.39 -16.66
CA GLY A 84 15.95 0.50 -17.80
C GLY A 84 14.97 1.68 -17.61
N GLN A 85 14.24 1.74 -16.50
CA GLN A 85 13.21 2.74 -16.26
C GLN A 85 13.73 3.88 -15.38
N THR A 86 13.16 5.08 -15.55
CA THR A 86 13.28 6.13 -14.53
C THR A 86 12.37 5.81 -13.35
N ASP A 87 12.63 6.40 -12.18
CA ASP A 87 11.81 6.22 -10.99
C ASP A 87 10.34 6.61 -11.23
N GLU A 88 10.11 7.71 -11.97
CA GLU A 88 8.76 8.16 -12.30
C GLU A 88 8.04 7.15 -13.20
N ALA A 89 8.75 6.61 -14.21
CA ALA A 89 8.18 5.65 -15.14
C ALA A 89 7.90 4.31 -14.46
N LEU A 90 8.79 3.85 -13.58
CA LEU A 90 8.59 2.63 -12.79
C LEU A 90 7.45 2.79 -11.79
N LEU A 91 7.35 3.94 -11.11
CA LEU A 91 6.25 4.24 -10.20
C LEU A 91 4.90 4.27 -10.94
N ALA A 92 4.84 4.89 -12.12
CA ALA A 92 3.64 4.91 -12.96
C ALA A 92 3.24 3.50 -13.40
N PHE A 93 4.22 2.66 -13.76
CA PHE A 93 4.01 1.26 -14.09
C PHE A 93 3.47 0.47 -12.90
N ILE A 94 4.04 0.60 -11.70
CA ILE A 94 3.58 -0.12 -10.50
C ILE A 94 2.14 0.27 -10.16
N LYS A 95 1.78 1.55 -10.26
CA LYS A 95 0.42 2.04 -9.97
C LYS A 95 -0.64 1.52 -10.94
N THR A 96 -0.26 1.29 -12.19
CA THR A 96 -1.19 0.90 -13.27
C THR A 96 -1.22 -0.61 -13.48
N GLY A 97 -0.07 -1.26 -13.30
CA GLY A 97 0.16 -2.65 -13.63
C GLY A 97 0.24 -2.90 -15.15
N ARG A 98 0.32 -4.18 -15.51
CA ARG A 98 0.28 -4.66 -16.89
C ARG A 98 -0.97 -5.51 -17.09
N PRO A 99 -1.77 -5.29 -18.15
CA PRO A 99 -2.98 -6.08 -18.38
C PRO A 99 -2.64 -7.54 -18.67
N ILE A 100 -3.54 -8.46 -18.32
CA ILE A 100 -3.32 -9.91 -18.43
C ILE A 100 -3.00 -10.39 -19.87
N GLY A 101 -3.52 -9.71 -20.88
CA GLY A 101 -3.29 -10.03 -22.29
C GLY A 101 -2.09 -9.32 -22.94
N ASP A 102 -1.27 -8.61 -22.16
CA ASP A 102 -0.09 -7.93 -22.70
C ASP A 102 0.90 -8.95 -23.29
N PRO A 103 1.36 -8.78 -24.54
CA PRO A 103 2.27 -9.71 -25.20
C PRO A 103 3.63 -9.85 -24.48
N ALA A 104 4.01 -8.88 -23.65
CA ALA A 104 5.22 -8.94 -22.85
C ALA A 104 5.02 -9.62 -21.48
N ASN A 105 3.82 -10.15 -21.18
CA ASN A 105 3.63 -11.09 -20.08
C ASN A 105 4.29 -12.42 -20.45
N THR A 106 5.47 -12.65 -19.89
CA THR A 106 6.23 -13.89 -20.08
C THR A 106 6.26 -14.66 -18.78
N THR A 107 6.17 -16.00 -18.84
CA THR A 107 6.39 -16.91 -17.70
C THR A 107 7.87 -17.18 -17.50
#